data_AF-A0AB33UAB7-F1
#
_entry.id   AF-A0AB33UAB7-F1
#
_cell.length_a   1.000
_cell.length_b   1.000
_cell.length_c   1.000
_cell.angle_alpha   90.00
_cell.angle_beta   90.00
_cell.angle_gamma   90.00
#
_symmetry.space_group_name_H-M   'P 1'
#
loop_
_entity.id
_entity.type
_entity.pdbx_description
1 polymer ?
#
loop_
_entity_poly.entity_id
_entity_poly.type
_entity_poly.pdbx_seq_one_letter_code
_entity_poly.pdbx_strand_id
1 'polypeptide(L)' 'MIINPETFALAVVQSSDSALTVVEKLELFKEAYQTAKKHNQPIIDLKINRKQSPLGTF' A
#
# COMPACT_ATOMS: atom_id res chain seq x y z
N MET A 1 -8.69 4.75 2.30
CA MET A 1 -7.76 5.21 3.36
C MET A 1 -6.34 4.98 2.83
N ILE A 2 -5.39 5.88 3.07
CA ILE A 2 -3.99 5.60 2.66
C ILE A 2 -3.42 4.61 3.67
N ILE A 3 -2.93 3.47 3.19
CA ILE A 3 -2.34 2.39 4.00
C ILE A 3 -0.83 2.62 4.06
N ASN A 4 -0.20 2.46 5.22
CA ASN A 4 1.26 2.34 5.27
C ASN A 4 1.66 0.96 4.70
N PRO A 5 2.35 0.89 3.54
CA PRO A 5 2.62 -0.38 2.89
C PRO A 5 3.52 -1.32 3.70
N GLU A 6 4.46 -0.77 4.47
CA GLU A 6 5.38 -1.54 5.30
C GLU A 6 4.68 -2.15 6.51
N THR A 7 3.91 -1.34 7.25
CA THR A 7 3.11 -1.85 8.38
C THR A 7 2.12 -2.91 7.93
N PHE A 8 1.48 -2.72 6.77
CA PHE A 8 0.58 -3.71 6.20
C PHE A 8 1.30 -5.01 5.84
N ALA A 9 2.42 -4.92 5.12
CA ALA A 9 3.19 -6.09 4.72
C ALA A 9 3.71 -6.89 5.93
N LEU A 10 4.18 -6.20 6.98
CA LEU A 10 4.57 -6.84 8.23
C LEU A 10 3.40 -7.56 8.90
N ALA A 11 2.23 -6.92 9.00
CA ALA A 11 1.05 -7.53 9.59
C ALA A 11 0.62 -8.81 8.82
N VAL A 12 0.67 -8.77 7.49
CA VAL A 12 0.36 -9.94 6.64
C VAL A 12 1.32 -11.09 6.94
N VAL A 13 2.63 -10.83 6.98
CA VAL A 13 3.65 -11.85 7.30
C VAL A 13 3.52 -12.37 8.73
N GLN A 14 3.13 -11.53 9.69
CA GLN A 14 2.94 -11.92 11.08
C GLN A 14 1.68 -12.78 11.27
N SER A 15 0.63 -12.53 10.49
CA SER A 15 -0.62 -13.28 10.52
C SER A 15 -0.63 -14.52 9.63
N SER A 16 0.42 -14.74 8.82
CA SER A 16 0.48 -15.87 7.90
C SER A 16 0.90 -17.16 8.61
N ASP A 17 0.81 -18.27 7.90
CA ASP A 17 1.14 -19.58 8.45
C ASP A 17 2.59 -19.62 8.97
N SER A 18 2.73 -20.05 10.23
CA SER A 18 4.02 -20.24 10.88
C SER A 18 4.94 -21.23 10.14
N ALA A 19 4.36 -22.17 9.39
CA ALA A 19 5.06 -23.18 8.60
C ALA A 19 5.79 -22.62 7.38
N LEU A 20 5.48 -21.39 6.94
CA LEU A 20 6.18 -20.76 5.83
C LEU A 20 7.66 -20.56 6.16
N THR A 21 8.51 -20.91 5.21
CA THR A 21 9.94 -20.65 5.25
C THR A 21 10.22 -19.14 5.24
N VAL A 22 11.44 -18.77 5.62
CA VAL A 22 11.87 -17.35 5.57
C VAL A 22 11.80 -16.79 4.15
N VAL A 23 12.09 -17.60 3.13
CA VAL A 23 12.03 -17.17 1.72
C VAL A 23 10.58 -16.89 1.30
N GLU A 24 9.64 -17.77 1.63
CA GLU A 24 8.22 -17.56 1.34
C GLU A 24 7.66 -16.35 2.10
N LYS A 25 8.06 -16.15 3.36
CA LYS A 25 7.70 -14.95 4.12
C LYS A 25 8.24 -13.66 3.49
N LEU A 26 9.44 -13.71 2.91
CA LEU A 26 10.02 -12.58 2.20
C LEU A 26 9.26 -12.28 0.89
N GLU A 27 8.84 -13.30 0.15
CA GLU A 27 8.01 -13.14 -1.04
C GLU A 27 6.64 -12.55 -0.69
N LEU A 28 6.00 -13.10 0.34
CA LEU A 28 4.73 -12.60 0.87
C LEU A 28 4.82 -11.13 1.30
N PHE A 29 5.91 -10.74 1.96
CA PHE A 29 6.18 -9.35 2.31
C PHE A 29 6.20 -8.45 1.07
N LYS A 30 6.97 -8.84 0.04
CA LYS A 30 7.11 -8.05 -1.20
C LYS A 30 5.75 -7.89 -1.89
N GLU A 31 4.98 -8.95 -1.98
CA GLU A 31 3.66 -8.94 -2.62
C GLU A 31 2.66 -8.05 -1.87
N ALA A 32 2.58 -8.20 -0.54
CA ALA A 32 1.71 -7.38 0.31
C ALA A 32 2.09 -5.89 0.23
N TYR A 33 3.38 -5.59 0.21
CA TYR A 33 3.88 -4.22 0.08
C TYR A 33 3.47 -3.58 -1.26
N GLN A 34 3.67 -4.29 -2.38
CA GLN A 34 3.27 -3.77 -3.69
C GLN A 34 1.75 -3.62 -3.81
N THR A 35 1.00 -4.54 -3.20
CA THR A 35 -0.47 -4.48 -3.16
C THR A 35 -0.96 -3.23 -2.43
N ALA A 36 -0.39 -2.92 -1.26
CA ALA A 36 -0.72 -1.69 -0.53
C ALA A 36 -0.33 -0.42 -1.29
N LYS A 37 0.82 -0.40 -1.98
CA LYS A 37 1.19 0.71 -2.87
C LYS A 37 0.18 0.91 -4.00
N LYS A 38 -0.21 -0.18 -4.67
CA LYS A 38 -1.19 -0.14 -5.76
C LYS A 38 -2.56 0.33 -5.27
N HIS A 39 -2.99 -0.08 -4.07
CA HIS A 39 -4.21 0.41 -3.44
C HIS A 39 -4.17 1.93 -3.20
N ASN A 40 -3.01 2.47 -2.79
CA ASN A 40 -2.85 3.89 -2.54
C ASN A 40 -2.80 4.75 -3.81
N GLN A 41 -2.36 4.20 -4.94
CA GLN A 41 -2.08 4.96 -6.17
C GLN A 41 -3.27 5.83 -6.63
N PRO A 42 -4.51 5.30 -6.76
CA PRO A 42 -5.66 6.12 -7.20
C PRO A 42 -5.99 7.25 -6.22
N ILE A 43 -5.76 7.04 -4.93
CA ILE A 43 -6.03 8.04 -3.88
C ILE A 43 -5.01 9.19 -3.96
N ILE A 44 -3.75 8.86 -4.25
CA ILE A 44 -2.68 9.83 -4.44
C ILE A 44 -2.94 10.64 -5.71
N ASP A 45 -3.28 9.97 -6.82
CA ASP A 45 -3.56 10.62 -8.10
C ASP A 45 -4.76 11.58 -8.00
N LEU A 46 -5.83 11.18 -7.30
CA LEU A 46 -6.97 12.06 -7.01
C LEU A 46 -6.59 13.28 -6.15
N LYS A 47 -5.69 13.12 -5.17
CA LYS A 47 -5.19 14.24 -4.35
C LYS A 47 -4.31 15.19 -5.15
N ILE A 48 -3.49 14.67 -6.06
CA ILE A 48 -2.63 15.48 -6.93
C ILE A 48 -3.49 16.30 -7.89
N ASN A 49 -4.47 15.68 -8.55
CA ASN A 49 -5.38 16.35 -9.48
C ASN A 49 -6.20 17.46 -8.79
N ARG A 50 -6.70 17.21 -7.56
CA ARG A 50 -7.42 18.23 -6.78
C ARG A 50 -6.54 19.40 -6.32
N LYS A 51 -5.23 19.20 -6.15
CA LYS A 51 -4.29 20.29 -5.84
C LYS A 51 -3.91 21.11 -7.07
N GLN A 52 -4.05 20.56 -8.27
CA GLN A 52 -3.75 21.25 -9.53
C GLN A 52 -4.93 22.02 -10.12
N SER A 53 -6.16 21.73 -9.70
CA SER A 53 -7.32 22.59 -10.00
C SER A 53 -7.52 23.59 -8.86
N PRO A 54 -7.07 24.85 -8.97
CA PRO A 54 -7.53 25.87 -8.04
C PRO A 54 -9.03 26.03 -8.28
N LEU A 55 -9.83 25.72 -7.27
CA LEU A 55 -11.19 26.27 -7.22
C LEU A 55 -11.05 27.79 -7.22
N GLY A 56 -11.62 28.43 -8.23
CA GLY A 56 -11.98 29.85 -8.16
C GLY A 56 -11.16 30.74 -9.09
N THR A 57 -11.68 30.94 -10.28
CA THR A 57 -11.88 32.30 -10.80
C THR A 57 -13.34 32.40 -11.20
N PHE A 58 -14.10 33.15 -10.39
CA PHE A 58 -15.40 33.70 -10.77
C PHE A 58 -15.21 34.74 -11.87
#